data_AF-A0A0J9E191-F1
#
_entry.id   AF-A0A0J9E191-F1
#
_cell.length_a   1.000
_cell.length_b   1.000
_cell.length_c   1.000
_cell.angle_alpha   90.00
_cell.angle_beta   90.00
_cell.angle_gamma   90.00
#
_symmetry.space_group_name_H-M   'P 1'
#
loop_
_entity.id
_entity.type
_entity.pdbx_description
1 polymer ?
#
loop_
_entity_poly.entity_id
_entity_poly.type
_entity_poly.pdbx_seq_one_letter_code
_entity_poly.pdbx_strand_id
1 'polypeptide(L)'
;MRFPILLAVALLLGAAKTPVWADELPPIEPQLLPAAKAPTVACIGTLDNGRTWGECMALLFEPCAATEVGSSPHLTCLLAERETWLSVIAGEQEAVNAVVSSKGAIELGQLMNQWFGYVGNKCAEVGAGKGQTGADTAQVGCEMSQMVSLVAELVDCREGRSQAPYCVRQE
;
A
#
# COMPACT_ATOMS: atom_id res chain seq x y z
N MET A 1 43.58 -49.70 -54.99
CA MET A 1 43.23 -50.97 -54.30
C MET A 1 43.15 -50.68 -52.80
N ARG A 2 42.03 -51.07 -52.16
CA ARG A 2 41.78 -51.33 -50.71
C ARG A 2 42.24 -50.29 -49.63
N PHE A 3 41.24 -49.83 -48.85
CA PHE A 3 41.21 -49.25 -47.47
C PHE A 3 42.21 -49.90 -46.47
N PRO A 4 42.47 -49.43 -45.19
CA PRO A 4 41.59 -48.67 -44.27
C PRO A 4 42.20 -47.75 -43.14
N ILE A 5 41.29 -46.99 -42.45
CA ILE A 5 41.10 -46.76 -40.97
C ILE A 5 42.20 -46.08 -40.09
N LEU A 6 41.80 -44.96 -39.44
CA LEU A 6 41.86 -44.59 -37.99
C LEU A 6 42.14 -43.08 -37.81
N LEU A 7 41.15 -42.30 -37.36
CA LEU A 7 40.94 -41.89 -35.96
C LEU A 7 42.01 -40.89 -35.43
N ALA A 8 41.64 -39.62 -35.30
CA ALA A 8 41.82 -38.85 -34.06
C ALA A 8 41.15 -37.48 -34.18
N VAL A 9 40.14 -37.30 -33.33
CA VAL A 9 39.43 -36.08 -33.01
C VAL A 9 40.31 -35.21 -32.11
N ALA A 10 40.38 -33.91 -32.37
CA ALA A 10 40.70 -32.91 -31.36
C ALA A 10 39.90 -31.63 -31.64
N LEU A 11 38.80 -31.48 -30.89
CA LEU A 11 38.01 -30.26 -30.79
C LEU A 11 38.88 -29.12 -30.22
N LEU A 12 38.91 -27.99 -30.91
CA LEU A 12 39.20 -26.69 -30.29
C LEU A 12 37.86 -26.01 -30.01
N LEU A 13 37.44 -26.07 -28.75
CA LEU A 13 36.34 -25.29 -28.19
C LEU A 13 36.77 -23.83 -28.07
N GLY A 14 36.49 -23.03 -29.10
CA GLY A 14 36.37 -21.58 -28.96
C GLY A 14 34.96 -21.25 -28.50
N ALA A 15 34.76 -21.04 -27.19
CA ALA A 15 33.51 -20.55 -26.65
C ALA A 15 33.31 -19.09 -27.09
N ALA A 16 32.52 -18.89 -28.14
CA ALA A 16 31.96 -17.59 -28.46
C ALA A 16 31.06 -17.17 -27.28
N LYS A 17 31.44 -16.09 -26.58
CA LYS A 17 30.56 -15.45 -25.60
C LYS A 17 29.33 -14.96 -26.36
N THR A 18 28.20 -15.62 -26.11
CA THR A 18 26.89 -15.11 -26.52
C THR A 18 26.68 -13.74 -25.87
N PRO A 19 26.21 -12.72 -26.60
CA PRO A 19 25.71 -11.52 -25.95
C PRO A 19 24.53 -11.92 -25.07
N VAL A 20 24.62 -11.64 -23.78
CA VAL A 20 23.46 -11.63 -22.88
C VAL A 20 22.54 -10.54 -23.41
N TRP A 21 21.58 -10.93 -24.24
CA TRP A 21 20.39 -10.14 -24.44
C TRP A 21 19.58 -10.21 -23.17
N ALA A 22 19.06 -9.05 -22.79
CA ALA A 22 18.30 -8.83 -21.58
C ALA A 22 17.20 -9.88 -21.45
N ASP A 23 17.39 -10.82 -20.53
CA ASP A 23 16.24 -11.48 -19.91
C ASP A 23 15.50 -10.39 -19.15
N GLU A 24 14.24 -10.21 -19.53
CA GLU A 24 13.21 -9.38 -18.94
C GLU A 24 13.60 -8.81 -17.56
N LEU A 25 13.84 -7.49 -17.52
CA LEU A 25 13.51 -6.76 -16.31
C LEU A 25 12.07 -7.18 -15.97
N PRO A 26 11.80 -7.73 -14.76
CA PRO A 26 10.42 -7.96 -14.35
C PRO A 26 9.67 -6.65 -14.59
N PRO A 27 8.42 -6.68 -15.08
CA PRO A 27 7.65 -5.46 -15.24
C PRO A 27 7.79 -4.69 -13.94
N ILE A 28 8.21 -3.42 -14.03
CA ILE A 28 8.18 -2.50 -12.91
C ILE A 28 6.69 -2.25 -12.67
N GLU A 29 6.01 -3.23 -12.07
CA GLU A 29 4.79 -2.96 -11.36
C GLU A 29 5.21 -1.99 -10.27
N PRO A 30 4.67 -0.76 -10.25
CA PRO A 30 4.88 0.10 -9.11
C PRO A 30 4.41 -0.71 -7.90
N GLN A 31 5.29 -0.93 -6.93
CA GLN A 31 4.83 -1.34 -5.61
C GLN A 31 4.00 -0.18 -5.07
N LEU A 32 2.70 -0.20 -5.40
CA LEU A 32 1.75 0.87 -5.12
C LEU A 32 1.62 1.11 -3.61
N LEU A 33 1.75 0.03 -2.83
CA LEU A 33 1.88 0.08 -1.39
C LEU A 33 3.37 0.02 -0.98
N PRO A 34 3.92 1.08 -0.36
CA PRO A 34 5.30 1.06 0.12
C PRO A 34 5.53 -0.07 1.13
N ALA A 35 6.69 -0.73 1.04
CA ALA A 35 7.04 -1.86 1.91
C ALA A 35 6.92 -1.55 3.42
N ALA A 36 7.22 -0.31 3.82
CA ALA A 36 7.07 0.15 5.21
C ALA A 36 5.60 0.20 5.70
N LYS A 37 4.63 0.31 4.79
CA LYS A 37 3.20 0.42 5.10
C LYS A 37 2.47 -0.92 5.00
N ALA A 38 3.04 -1.86 4.25
CA ALA A 38 2.47 -3.19 4.02
C ALA A 38 2.11 -3.96 5.30
N PRO A 39 2.94 -3.99 6.37
CA PRO A 39 2.59 -4.70 7.60
C PRO A 39 1.30 -4.19 8.26
N THR A 40 1.11 -2.87 8.28
CA THR A 40 -0.08 -2.26 8.88
C THR A 40 -1.33 -2.58 8.06
N VAL A 41 -1.27 -2.46 6.73
CA VAL A 41 -2.40 -2.79 5.85
C VAL A 41 -2.75 -4.27 5.92
N ALA A 42 -1.75 -5.16 5.89
CA ALA A 42 -1.94 -6.60 6.04
C ALA A 42 -2.59 -6.95 7.39
N CYS A 43 -2.22 -6.24 8.48
CA CYS A 43 -2.86 -6.42 9.77
C CYS A 43 -4.36 -6.09 9.70
N ILE A 44 -4.74 -4.96 9.11
CA ILE A 44 -6.14 -4.54 8.97
C ILE A 44 -6.96 -5.58 8.19
N GLY A 45 -6.42 -6.15 7.12
CA GLY A 45 -7.07 -7.22 6.36
C GLY A 45 -7.29 -8.54 7.13
N THR A 46 -6.75 -8.66 8.34
CA THR A 46 -6.86 -9.87 9.19
C THR A 46 -7.62 -9.66 10.50
N LEU A 47 -8.34 -8.53 10.65
CA LEU A 47 -9.11 -8.24 11.88
C LEU A 47 -10.16 -9.33 12.19
N ASP A 48 -10.75 -9.95 11.17
CA ASP A 48 -11.70 -11.06 11.36
C ASP A 48 -11.03 -12.42 11.64
N ASN A 49 -9.69 -12.49 11.54
CA ASN A 49 -8.89 -13.72 11.68
C ASN A 49 -8.07 -13.76 12.98
N GLY A 50 -8.55 -13.10 14.03
CA GLY A 50 -7.98 -13.19 15.39
C GLY A 50 -6.97 -12.10 15.73
N ARG A 51 -6.74 -11.12 14.85
CA ARG A 51 -6.01 -9.89 15.20
C ARG A 51 -6.95 -8.83 15.73
N THR A 52 -6.48 -8.04 16.68
CA THR A 52 -7.24 -6.94 17.27
C THR A 52 -6.92 -5.62 16.56
N TRP A 53 -7.89 -4.71 16.60
CA TRP A 53 -7.69 -3.33 16.17
C TRP A 53 -6.48 -2.67 16.83
N GLY A 54 -6.29 -2.92 18.14
CA GLY A 54 -5.17 -2.37 18.91
C GLY A 54 -3.80 -2.83 18.40
N GLU A 55 -3.66 -4.10 18.00
CA GLU A 55 -2.42 -4.62 17.43
C GLU A 55 -2.08 -3.95 16.09
N CYS A 56 -3.08 -3.70 15.24
CA CYS A 56 -2.85 -3.01 13.97
C CYS A 56 -2.54 -1.52 14.17
N MET A 57 -3.16 -0.87 15.17
CA MET A 57 -2.83 0.51 15.52
C MET A 57 -1.42 0.63 16.10
N ALA A 58 -0.93 -0.38 16.84
CA ALA A 58 0.46 -0.39 17.30
C ALA A 58 1.44 -0.34 16.12
N LEU A 59 1.18 -1.08 15.04
CA LEU A 59 1.97 -1.02 13.80
C LEU A 59 1.84 0.34 13.09
N LEU A 60 0.63 0.91 13.06
CA LEU A 60 0.39 2.22 12.42
C LEU A 60 1.21 3.34 13.05
N PHE A 61 1.32 3.34 14.38
CA PHE A 61 1.96 4.42 15.14
C PHE A 61 3.42 4.13 15.54
N GLU A 62 3.94 2.93 15.24
CA GLU A 62 5.33 2.53 15.49
C GLU A 62 6.36 3.55 14.99
N PRO A 63 6.23 4.15 13.79
CA PRO A 63 7.20 5.14 13.30
C PRO A 63 7.37 6.37 14.20
N CYS A 64 6.35 6.71 15.01
CA CYS A 64 6.37 7.83 15.93
C CYS A 64 6.55 7.43 17.40
N ALA A 65 6.72 6.13 17.71
CA ALA A 65 6.73 5.61 19.07
C ALA A 65 7.93 6.09 19.92
N ALA A 66 9.01 6.56 19.29
CA ALA A 66 10.18 7.10 19.99
C ALA A 66 9.95 8.50 20.59
N THR A 67 8.85 9.17 20.22
CA THR A 67 8.51 10.51 20.71
C THR A 67 7.49 10.44 21.83
N GLU A 68 7.60 11.35 22.81
CA GLU A 68 6.65 11.42 23.91
C GLU A 68 5.23 11.73 23.39
N VAL A 69 4.27 10.86 23.70
CA VAL A 69 2.89 10.98 23.21
C VAL A 69 2.27 12.31 23.63
N GLY A 70 1.72 13.04 22.66
CA GLY A 70 1.08 14.34 22.89
C GLY A 70 2.05 15.52 22.94
N SER A 71 3.36 15.28 22.83
CA SER A 71 4.36 16.33 22.67
C SER A 71 4.33 16.94 21.26
N SER A 72 4.91 18.14 21.10
CA SER A 72 5.06 18.76 19.78
C SER A 72 5.86 17.89 18.80
N PRO A 73 6.99 17.26 19.17
CA PRO A 73 7.68 16.31 18.29
C PRO A 73 6.82 15.13 17.83
N HIS A 74 5.98 14.59 18.73
CA HIS A 74 5.06 13.51 18.37
C HIS A 74 4.01 13.96 17.35
N LEU A 75 3.41 15.14 17.55
CA LEU A 75 2.48 15.72 16.57
C LEU A 75 3.16 15.95 15.22
N THR A 76 4.39 16.49 15.21
CA THR A 76 5.15 16.68 13.97
C THR A 76 5.40 15.37 13.24
N CYS A 77 5.75 14.30 13.95
CA CYS A 77 5.91 12.97 13.36
C CYS A 77 4.60 12.45 12.75
N LEU A 78 3.49 12.55 13.50
CA LEU A 78 2.18 12.09 13.02
C LEU A 78 1.71 12.85 11.78
N LEU A 79 1.96 14.16 11.70
CA LEU A 79 1.62 14.97 10.52
C LEU A 79 2.41 14.52 9.29
N ALA A 80 3.70 14.23 9.44
CA ALA A 80 4.52 13.69 8.35
C ALA A 80 4.03 12.30 7.92
N GLU A 81 3.75 11.41 8.87
CA GLU A 81 3.21 10.08 8.57
C GLU A 81 1.85 10.16 7.88
N ARG A 82 0.97 11.07 8.31
CA ARG A 82 -0.32 11.34 7.67
C ARG A 82 -0.15 11.76 6.21
N GLU A 83 0.80 12.65 5.90
CA GLU A 83 1.09 13.05 4.52
C GLU A 83 1.52 11.85 3.66
N THR A 84 2.36 10.96 4.20
CA THR A 84 2.74 9.74 3.48
C THR A 84 1.54 8.83 3.21
N TRP A 85 0.60 8.70 4.15
CA TRP A 85 -0.61 7.92 3.96
C TRP A 85 -1.57 8.54 2.93
N LEU A 86 -1.63 9.86 2.83
CA LEU A 86 -2.38 10.55 1.76
C LEU A 86 -1.81 10.20 0.39
N SER A 87 -0.48 10.15 0.24
CA SER A 87 0.14 9.70 -1.01
C SER A 87 -0.18 8.24 -1.34
N VAL A 88 -0.23 7.36 -0.33
CA VAL A 88 -0.63 5.95 -0.53
C VAL A 88 -2.08 5.85 -0.98
N ILE A 89 -3.00 6.62 -0.38
CA ILE A 89 -4.40 6.67 -0.83
C ILE A 89 -4.51 7.09 -2.29
N ALA A 90 -3.78 8.14 -2.69
CA ALA A 90 -3.81 8.63 -4.06
C ALA A 90 -3.32 7.56 -5.06
N GLY A 91 -2.21 6.88 -4.74
CA GLY A 91 -1.68 5.78 -5.57
C GLY A 91 -2.63 4.58 -5.65
N GLU A 92 -3.20 4.15 -4.52
CA GLU A 92 -4.14 3.03 -4.52
C GLU A 92 -5.48 3.37 -5.20
N GLN A 93 -5.95 4.61 -5.09
CA GLN A 93 -7.12 5.07 -5.84
C GLN A 93 -6.88 5.03 -7.36
N GLU A 94 -5.71 5.46 -7.82
CA GLU A 94 -5.31 5.34 -9.23
C GLU A 94 -5.28 3.89 -9.69
N ALA A 95 -4.69 3.00 -8.88
CA ALA A 95 -4.63 1.58 -9.18
C ALA A 95 -6.00 0.90 -9.23
N VAL A 96 -6.91 1.25 -8.31
CA VAL A 96 -8.29 0.77 -8.34
C VAL A 96 -9.00 1.26 -9.60
N ASN A 97 -8.89 2.55 -9.93
CA ASN A 97 -9.49 3.11 -11.15
C ASN A 97 -9.02 2.40 -12.43
N ALA A 98 -7.78 1.89 -12.46
CA ALA A 98 -7.25 1.15 -13.59
C ALA A 98 -7.90 -0.24 -13.79
N VAL A 99 -8.50 -0.83 -12.75
CA VAL A 99 -9.04 -2.20 -12.79
C VAL A 99 -10.56 -2.29 -12.67
N VAL A 100 -11.24 -1.24 -12.18
CA VAL A 100 -12.70 -1.18 -12.06
C VAL A 100 -13.35 -0.57 -13.31
N SER A 101 -14.61 -0.92 -13.55
CA SER A 101 -15.46 -0.34 -14.59
C SER A 101 -15.54 1.18 -14.49
N SER A 102 -15.85 1.87 -15.60
CA SER A 102 -16.05 3.33 -15.60
C SER A 102 -17.12 3.78 -14.60
N LYS A 103 -18.16 2.96 -14.40
CA LYS A 103 -19.18 3.20 -13.37
C LYS A 103 -18.57 3.12 -11.96
N GLY A 104 -17.80 2.06 -11.69
CA GLY A 104 -17.09 1.91 -10.42
C GLY A 104 -16.13 3.07 -10.12
N ALA A 105 -15.37 3.52 -11.12
CA ALA A 105 -14.46 4.66 -10.98
C ALA A 105 -15.21 5.98 -10.66
N ILE A 106 -16.37 6.22 -11.28
CA ILE A 106 -17.22 7.38 -10.97
C ILE A 106 -17.74 7.29 -9.53
N GLU A 107 -18.25 6.13 -9.11
CA GLU A 107 -18.75 5.92 -7.76
C GLU A 107 -17.64 6.11 -6.71
N LEU A 108 -16.46 5.55 -6.95
CA LEU A 108 -15.30 5.76 -6.09
C LEU A 108 -14.92 7.24 -6.00
N GLY A 109 -14.86 7.96 -7.12
CA GLY A 109 -14.57 9.39 -7.13
C GLY A 109 -15.57 10.21 -6.30
N GLN A 110 -16.86 9.87 -6.37
CA GLN A 110 -17.90 10.53 -5.55
C GLN A 110 -17.72 10.24 -4.06
N LEU A 111 -17.43 8.98 -3.69
CA LEU A 111 -17.16 8.60 -2.31
C LEU A 111 -15.93 9.34 -1.77
N MET A 112 -14.83 9.38 -2.54
CA MET A 112 -13.59 10.02 -2.14
C MET A 112 -13.75 11.54 -1.93
N ASN A 113 -14.56 12.21 -2.74
CA ASN A 113 -14.87 13.64 -2.57
C ASN A 113 -15.57 13.94 -1.23
N GLN A 114 -16.35 13.00 -0.70
CA GLN A 114 -17.07 13.17 0.56
C GLN A 114 -16.26 12.66 1.76
N TRP A 115 -15.44 11.64 1.53
CA TRP A 115 -14.72 10.90 2.57
C TRP A 115 -13.82 11.79 3.42
N PHE A 116 -13.01 12.66 2.80
CA PHE A 116 -12.09 13.53 3.56
C PHE A 116 -12.83 14.50 4.48
N GLY A 117 -13.97 15.05 4.04
CA GLY A 117 -14.80 15.92 4.88
C GLY A 117 -15.45 15.16 6.04
N TYR A 118 -15.96 13.95 5.78
CA TYR A 118 -16.51 13.07 6.81
C TYR A 118 -15.45 12.72 7.87
N VAL A 119 -14.27 12.28 7.45
CA VAL A 119 -13.17 11.92 8.35
C VAL A 119 -12.68 13.12 9.15
N GLY A 120 -12.51 14.28 8.50
CA GLY A 120 -12.11 15.51 9.18
C GLY A 120 -13.07 15.91 10.29
N ASN A 121 -14.37 15.91 10.03
CA ASN A 121 -15.39 16.22 11.05
C ASN A 121 -15.39 15.20 12.18
N LYS A 122 -15.42 13.90 11.84
CA LYS A 122 -15.40 12.80 12.81
C LYS A 122 -14.18 12.87 13.72
N CYS A 123 -13.00 13.15 13.16
CA CYS A 123 -11.77 13.18 13.93
C CYS A 123 -11.56 14.49 14.70
N ALA A 124 -12.13 15.60 14.25
CA ALA A 124 -12.21 16.83 15.04
C ALA A 124 -13.01 16.62 16.34
N GLU A 125 -14.11 15.85 16.29
CA GLU A 125 -14.87 15.48 17.48
C GLU A 125 -14.04 14.64 18.46
N VAL A 126 -13.23 13.71 17.95
CA VAL A 126 -12.27 12.93 18.76
C VAL A 126 -11.25 13.84 19.45
N GLY A 127 -10.71 14.81 18.71
CA GLY A 127 -9.80 15.82 19.27
C GLY A 127 -10.45 16.66 20.37
N ALA A 128 -11.68 17.14 20.14
CA ALA A 128 -12.44 17.94 21.10
C ALA A 128 -12.67 17.20 22.43
N GLY A 129 -12.79 15.87 22.40
CA GLY A 129 -12.95 15.02 23.58
C GLY A 129 -11.71 14.92 24.49
N LYS A 130 -10.53 15.39 24.06
CA LYS A 130 -9.26 15.28 24.81
C LYS A 130 -8.86 16.54 25.58
N GLY A 131 -9.59 17.65 25.44
CA GLY A 131 -9.20 18.94 26.02
C GLY A 131 -8.03 19.60 25.26
N GLN A 132 -7.56 20.77 25.72
CA GLN A 132 -6.55 21.56 24.98
C GLN A 132 -5.21 20.83 24.79
N THR A 133 -4.81 20.00 25.74
CA THR A 133 -3.57 19.23 25.65
C THR A 133 -3.85 17.91 24.95
N GLY A 134 -3.41 17.78 23.70
CA GLY A 134 -3.51 16.53 22.93
C GLY A 134 -4.70 16.44 21.97
N ALA A 135 -5.53 17.48 21.84
CA ALA A 135 -6.59 17.55 20.84
C ALA A 135 -6.06 17.27 19.42
N ASP A 136 -5.02 18.00 19.00
CA ASP A 136 -4.44 17.85 17.65
C ASP A 136 -3.84 16.46 17.42
N THR A 137 -3.13 15.93 18.42
CA THR A 137 -2.55 14.57 18.35
C THR A 137 -3.65 13.52 18.21
N ALA A 138 -4.74 13.65 18.97
CA ALA A 138 -5.85 12.69 18.92
C ALA A 138 -6.65 12.80 17.62
N GLN A 139 -6.85 14.02 17.11
CA GLN A 139 -7.45 14.23 15.79
C GLN A 139 -6.61 13.58 14.71
N VAL A 140 -5.31 13.90 14.62
CA VAL A 140 -4.43 13.34 13.58
C VAL A 140 -4.32 11.82 13.69
N GLY A 141 -4.23 11.27 14.91
CA GLY A 141 -4.25 9.83 15.13
C GLY A 141 -5.53 9.18 14.59
N CYS A 142 -6.70 9.77 14.87
CA CYS A 142 -7.97 9.31 14.30
C CYS A 142 -7.95 9.35 12.76
N GLU A 143 -7.46 10.43 12.17
CA GLU A 143 -7.42 10.58 10.71
C GLU A 143 -6.54 9.49 10.06
N MET A 144 -5.35 9.25 10.59
CA MET A 144 -4.46 8.17 10.14
C MET A 144 -5.11 6.79 10.28
N SER A 145 -5.81 6.54 11.38
CA SER A 145 -6.55 5.29 11.56
C SER A 145 -7.66 5.10 10.52
N GLN A 146 -8.35 6.17 10.10
CA GLN A 146 -9.32 6.09 9.00
C GLN A 146 -8.61 5.86 7.65
N MET A 147 -7.47 6.52 7.42
CA MET A 147 -6.68 6.38 6.19
C MET A 147 -6.22 4.96 5.96
N VAL A 148 -5.70 4.28 6.99
CA VAL A 148 -5.23 2.89 6.81
C VAL A 148 -6.38 1.91 6.52
N SER A 149 -7.57 2.13 7.10
CA SER A 149 -8.75 1.34 6.76
C SER A 149 -9.18 1.57 5.32
N LEU A 150 -9.13 2.81 4.83
CA LEU A 150 -9.40 3.10 3.42
C LEU A 150 -8.38 2.44 2.50
N VAL A 151 -7.09 2.53 2.82
CA VAL A 151 -6.04 1.88 2.01
C VAL A 151 -6.24 0.37 1.96
N ALA A 152 -6.55 -0.27 3.09
CA ALA A 152 -6.85 -1.71 3.10
C ALA A 152 -8.04 -2.06 2.19
N GLU A 153 -9.10 -1.27 2.22
CA GLU A 153 -10.27 -1.45 1.36
C GLU A 153 -9.95 -1.23 -0.14
N LEU A 154 -9.12 -0.23 -0.48
CA LEU A 154 -8.65 -0.02 -1.85
C LEU A 154 -7.75 -1.16 -2.35
N VAL A 155 -6.86 -1.67 -1.49
CA VAL A 155 -6.01 -2.85 -1.79
C VAL A 155 -6.89 -4.09 -2.01
N ASP A 156 -7.85 -4.33 -1.12
CA ASP A 156 -8.82 -5.41 -1.26
C ASP A 156 -9.61 -5.29 -2.56
N CYS A 157 -10.00 -4.07 -2.96
CA CYS A 157 -10.67 -3.87 -4.23
C CYS A 157 -9.78 -4.15 -5.44
N ARG A 158 -8.56 -3.61 -5.44
CA ARG A 158 -7.57 -3.87 -6.50
C ARG A 158 -7.31 -5.37 -6.65
N GLU A 159 -7.25 -6.11 -5.55
CA GLU A 159 -7.04 -7.57 -5.55
C GLU A 159 -8.31 -8.37 -5.89
N GLY A 160 -9.47 -7.74 -5.95
CA GLY A 160 -10.75 -8.41 -6.23
C GLY A 160 -11.34 -9.14 -5.03
N ARG A 161 -10.95 -8.75 -3.82
CA ARG A 161 -11.46 -9.25 -2.54
C ARG A 161 -12.57 -8.37 -1.95
N SER A 162 -12.63 -7.08 -2.30
CA SER A 162 -13.68 -6.18 -1.83
C SER A 162 -15.04 -6.51 -2.44
N GLN A 163 -16.09 -6.35 -1.63
CA GLN A 163 -17.49 -6.44 -2.04
C GLN A 163 -18.15 -5.05 -2.18
N ALA A 164 -17.37 -3.98 -2.12
CA ALA A 164 -17.91 -2.63 -2.19
C ALA A 164 -18.56 -2.36 -3.57
N PRO A 165 -19.64 -1.57 -3.64
CA PRO A 165 -20.36 -1.32 -4.89
C PRO A 165 -19.51 -0.73 -6.03
N TYR A 166 -18.52 0.10 -5.68
CA TYR A 166 -17.60 0.69 -6.65
C TYR A 166 -16.58 -0.34 -7.19
N CYS A 167 -16.43 -1.49 -6.53
CA CYS A 167 -15.44 -2.51 -6.85
C CYS A 167 -15.93 -3.54 -7.87
N VAL A 168 -16.46 -3.07 -9.00
CA VAL A 168 -16.86 -3.91 -10.12
C VAL A 168 -15.80 -3.83 -11.20
N ARG A 169 -15.16 -4.95 -11.55
CA ARG A 169 -14.09 -5.04 -12.56
C ARG A 169 -14.54 -4.58 -13.95
N GLN A 170 -13.59 -4.13 -14.77
CA GLN A 170 -13.81 -3.96 -16.20
C GLN A 170 -14.11 -5.33 -16.84
N GLU A 171 -15.01 -5.35 -17.84
CA GLU A 171 -15.29 -6.53 -18.66
C GLU A 171 -14.22 -6.76 -19.74
#